data_AF-A0A358HRN5-F1
#
_entry.id   AF-A0A358HRN5-F1
#
_cell.length_a   1.000
_cell.length_b   1.000
_cell.length_c   1.000
_cell.angle_alpha   90.00
_cell.angle_beta   90.00
_cell.angle_gamma   90.00
#
_symmetry.space_group_name_H-M   'P 1'
#
loop_
_entity.id
_entity.type
_entity.pdbx_description
1 polymer ?
#
loop_
_entity_poly.entity_id
_entity_poly.type
_entity_poly.pdbx_seq_one_letter_code
_entity_poly.pdbx_strand_id
1 'polypeptide(L)'
;MQVSAKRTANWLKISKGLAVIGMVSWVSACAPLLDQDFWDEATSFADENYTALGLQQLASGDYASAEKLFDEALRKNPQDGHAMLWRSVLYQNTNRPDRAKDGYDTLVAMNPPGTVLMSTASGTQPRPLRDAAEFNLMRLQRGLPGSLSINDQIVTGPSGLSTVNSGMDTPAGMGNSMPQAKSGMTATRTANIPAGAALSAGDEAIAKRFGILRDLQSTGLITPEEYSARRSANLGALLPMSQQVPSAFLDSPPPDGSQVEQRLNQLNRALQIGAITVQEHVAERTAILDALLPAQPRQRATPAPAPQGLMDAARQIARIEDLSQMKLVTADEFKRERDAIEAAIIEPAQANVMRVNSGEPVRRVATGESRAVQPGEADDMAAPMASGGRSAHLASYRNEQQAERGWQVLKGRYGELASLQHGVTRAEISGKGTYYRLMATGLSDSAAKSLCADLKRRGQFCEVK
;
A
#
# COMPACT_ATOMS: atom_id res chain seq x y z
N MET A 1 78.98 8.68 33.67
CA MET A 1 79.44 9.12 32.33
C MET A 1 78.19 9.11 31.45
N GLN A 2 77.73 10.24 30.90
CA GLN A 2 78.19 10.84 29.63
C GLN A 2 78.20 9.82 28.47
N VAL A 3 77.66 10.07 27.26
CA VAL A 3 77.15 11.33 26.68
C VAL A 3 76.22 11.09 25.45
N SER A 4 75.23 11.97 25.28
CA SER A 4 74.65 12.57 24.04
C SER A 4 74.71 11.88 22.66
N ALA A 5 73.56 11.88 21.94
CA ALA A 5 73.37 12.40 20.55
C ALA A 5 71.88 12.22 20.12
N LYS A 6 70.97 13.18 20.30
CA LYS A 6 70.62 14.33 19.42
C LYS A 6 70.35 14.03 17.92
N ARG A 7 69.07 14.22 17.56
CA ARG A 7 68.51 14.87 16.35
C ARG A 7 68.87 14.33 14.95
N THR A 8 67.83 13.93 14.21
CA THR A 8 67.30 14.70 13.04
C THR A 8 65.81 14.43 12.87
N ALA A 9 65.06 15.39 12.35
CA ALA A 9 63.65 15.24 11.98
C ALA A 9 63.49 15.15 10.46
N ASN A 10 62.47 14.45 9.96
CA ASN A 10 61.69 14.96 8.83
C ASN A 10 60.31 14.28 8.70
N TRP A 11 59.37 15.03 8.12
CA TRP A 11 58.01 14.59 7.76
C TRP A 11 58.01 13.74 6.48
N LEU A 12 57.03 12.81 6.33
CA LEU A 12 56.07 12.83 5.21
C LEU A 12 54.82 11.96 5.47
N LYS A 13 53.85 11.99 4.55
CA LYS A 13 52.44 11.64 4.75
C LYS A 13 52.02 10.24 4.23
N ILE A 14 51.03 9.66 4.91
CA ILE A 14 49.77 9.05 4.38
C ILE A 14 49.79 8.54 2.91
N SER A 15 49.54 7.23 2.72
CA SER A 15 48.27 6.72 2.16
C SER A 15 48.18 5.17 2.20
N LYS A 16 46.95 4.64 2.17
CA LYS A 16 46.62 3.22 2.01
C LYS A 16 45.92 3.02 0.67
N GLY A 17 46.07 1.85 0.05
CA GLY A 17 45.24 1.39 -1.06
C GLY A 17 45.00 -0.12 -0.94
N LEU A 18 43.74 -0.52 -1.03
CA LEU A 18 43.27 -1.92 -1.10
C LEU A 18 42.64 -2.13 -2.48
N ALA A 19 42.87 -3.29 -3.09
CA ALA A 19 42.33 -3.64 -4.40
C ALA A 19 41.15 -4.62 -4.28
N VAL A 20 40.14 -4.44 -5.13
CA VAL A 20 38.99 -5.34 -5.31
C VAL A 20 38.99 -5.83 -6.75
N ILE A 21 38.67 -7.10 -6.97
CA ILE A 21 38.40 -7.68 -8.29
C ILE A 21 37.07 -8.44 -8.18
N GLY A 22 36.15 -8.20 -9.10
CA GLY A 22 34.84 -8.86 -9.17
C GLY A 22 34.67 -9.70 -10.44
N MET A 23 33.45 -10.19 -10.68
CA MET A 23 32.97 -10.69 -11.98
C MET A 23 31.44 -10.62 -12.08
N VAL A 24 30.93 -10.16 -13.23
CA VAL A 24 29.49 -10.07 -13.60
C VAL A 24 29.31 -10.57 -15.04
N SER A 25 28.18 -11.26 -15.31
CA SER A 25 27.59 -11.59 -16.63
C SER A 25 26.23 -12.31 -16.44
N TRP A 26 25.28 -12.45 -17.39
CA TRP A 26 24.68 -11.56 -18.43
C TRP A 26 23.79 -12.45 -19.35
N VAL A 27 22.70 -12.04 -20.02
CA VAL A 27 21.79 -10.86 -19.96
C VAL A 27 20.53 -11.22 -20.81
N SER A 28 19.31 -10.70 -20.53
CA SER A 28 18.24 -10.45 -21.55
C SER A 28 16.95 -9.75 -21.04
N ALA A 29 16.86 -8.42 -21.27
CA ALA A 29 15.71 -7.55 -21.69
C ALA A 29 14.24 -7.84 -21.24
N CYS A 30 13.37 -6.86 -20.88
CA CYS A 30 13.27 -5.40 -21.13
C CYS A 30 12.75 -4.59 -19.90
N ALA A 31 12.99 -3.27 -19.90
CA ALA A 31 12.73 -2.27 -18.84
C ALA A 31 11.41 -1.45 -19.07
N PRO A 32 10.97 -0.46 -18.25
CA PRO A 32 11.67 0.19 -17.11
C PRO A 32 10.82 0.50 -15.85
N LEU A 33 11.23 0.00 -14.68
CA LEU A 33 10.84 0.54 -13.36
C LEU A 33 11.84 0.19 -12.22
N LEU A 34 12.94 -0.49 -12.53
CA LEU A 34 14.00 -0.90 -11.61
C LEU A 34 15.33 -0.43 -12.18
N ASP A 35 15.50 0.89 -12.25
CA ASP A 35 16.81 1.46 -12.56
C ASP A 35 17.62 1.48 -11.26
N GLN A 36 18.21 0.31 -10.96
CA GLN A 36 19.12 0.16 -9.83
C GLN A 36 20.41 0.96 -10.09
N ASP A 37 20.83 1.08 -11.35
CA ASP A 37 21.96 1.92 -11.75
C ASP A 37 21.67 3.42 -11.56
N PHE A 38 20.42 3.89 -11.66
CA PHE A 38 20.04 5.26 -11.25
C PHE A 38 20.17 5.47 -9.74
N TRP A 39 19.71 4.52 -8.93
CA TRP A 39 19.86 4.62 -7.47
C TRP A 39 21.31 4.46 -7.03
N ASP A 40 22.05 3.56 -7.67
CA ASP A 40 23.46 3.35 -7.43
C ASP A 40 24.23 4.61 -7.89
N GLU A 41 24.10 5.15 -9.10
CA GLU A 41 24.75 6.42 -9.50
C GLU A 41 24.33 7.62 -8.63
N ALA A 42 23.08 7.67 -8.14
CA ALA A 42 22.62 8.69 -7.20
C ALA A 42 23.13 8.49 -5.75
N THR A 43 23.68 7.32 -5.41
CA THR A 43 24.16 6.98 -4.05
C THR A 43 25.62 6.48 -4.00
N SER A 44 26.30 6.32 -5.14
CA SER A 44 27.62 5.70 -5.29
C SER A 44 28.76 6.69 -5.05
N PHE A 45 28.77 7.27 -3.85
CA PHE A 45 30.02 7.68 -3.23
C PHE A 45 30.11 6.97 -1.89
N ALA A 46 31.02 5.99 -1.82
CA ALA A 46 31.26 5.16 -0.65
C ALA A 46 31.99 5.96 0.45
N ASP A 47 31.23 6.85 1.09
CA ASP A 47 31.45 7.48 2.37
C ASP A 47 30.05 7.66 3.03
N GLU A 48 29.98 8.16 4.27
CA GLU A 48 28.74 8.27 5.06
C GLU A 48 27.74 9.30 4.47
N ASN A 49 27.03 8.95 3.39
CA ASN A 49 26.01 9.81 2.76
C ASN A 49 24.72 9.84 3.61
N TYR A 50 24.76 10.60 4.70
CA TYR A 50 23.64 10.77 5.61
C TYR A 50 22.39 11.35 4.94
N THR A 51 22.52 12.09 3.84
CA THR A 51 21.39 12.64 3.07
C THR A 51 20.61 11.53 2.35
N ALA A 52 21.32 10.59 1.70
CA ALA A 52 20.71 9.41 1.09
C ALA A 52 20.09 8.47 2.13
N LEU A 53 20.80 8.21 3.25
CA LEU A 53 20.27 7.42 4.36
C LEU A 53 19.04 8.07 5.00
N GLY A 54 19.05 9.39 5.18
CA GLY A 54 17.92 10.16 5.69
C GLY A 54 16.70 10.07 4.77
N LEU A 55 16.91 10.11 3.46
CA LEU A 55 15.85 9.91 2.47
C LEU A 55 15.29 8.47 2.49
N GLN A 56 16.14 7.46 2.70
CA GLN A 56 15.69 6.06 2.88
C GLN A 56 14.77 5.93 4.11
N GLN A 57 15.12 6.56 5.24
CA GLN A 57 14.28 6.53 6.44
C GLN A 57 13.03 7.41 6.30
N LEU A 58 13.10 8.50 5.55
CA LEU A 58 11.94 9.32 5.23
C LEU A 58 10.94 8.53 4.37
N ALA A 59 11.42 7.72 3.42
CA ALA A 59 10.61 6.84 2.58
C ALA A 59 10.05 5.62 3.34
N SER A 60 10.73 5.13 4.38
CA SER A 60 10.23 4.08 5.28
C SER A 60 9.19 4.59 6.29
N GLY A 61 9.07 5.91 6.44
CA GLY A 61 8.20 6.56 7.43
C GLY A 61 8.84 6.73 8.82
N ASP A 62 10.11 6.35 9.00
CA ASP A 62 10.87 6.65 10.23
C ASP A 62 11.41 8.08 10.21
N TYR A 63 10.51 9.03 10.45
CA TYR A 63 10.84 10.45 10.56
C TYR A 63 11.87 10.75 11.67
N ALA A 64 11.94 9.95 12.72
CA ALA A 64 12.84 10.18 13.85
C ALA A 64 14.29 9.79 13.52
N SER A 65 14.49 8.72 12.75
CA SER A 65 15.80 8.38 12.19
C SER A 65 16.17 9.31 11.03
N ALA A 66 15.21 9.65 10.16
CA ALA A 66 15.43 10.58 9.05
C ALA A 66 15.90 11.97 9.52
N GLU A 67 15.27 12.55 10.56
CA GLU A 67 15.67 13.85 11.12
C GLU A 67 17.11 13.83 11.63
N LYS A 68 17.51 12.81 12.39
CA LYS A 68 18.89 12.65 12.87
C LYS A 68 19.90 12.56 11.74
N LEU A 69 19.55 11.86 10.66
CA LEU A 69 20.42 11.69 9.49
C LEU A 69 20.55 13.01 8.71
N PHE A 70 19.46 13.76 8.51
CA PHE A 70 19.55 15.09 7.89
C PHE A 70 20.27 16.12 8.77
N ASP A 71 20.12 16.05 10.09
CA ASP A 71 20.87 16.90 11.03
C ASP A 71 22.37 16.59 11.00
N GLU A 72 22.75 15.31 10.93
CA GLU A 72 24.15 14.90 10.78
C GLU A 72 24.72 15.30 9.40
N ALA A 73 23.94 15.17 8.32
CA ALA A 73 24.30 15.67 6.99
C ALA A 73 24.60 17.17 7.03
N LEU A 74 23.70 17.98 7.60
CA LEU A 74 23.84 19.43 7.69
C LEU A 74 24.91 19.87 8.71
N ARG A 75 25.23 19.04 9.70
CA ARG A 75 26.37 19.23 10.61
C ARG A 75 27.71 19.03 9.89
N LYS A 76 27.77 18.11 8.92
CA LYS A 76 28.97 17.84 8.09
C LYS A 76 29.09 18.86 6.95
N ASN A 77 27.98 19.17 6.28
CA ASN A 77 27.88 20.17 5.22
C ASN A 77 26.65 21.08 5.41
N PRO A 78 26.82 22.25 6.05
CA PRO A 78 25.72 23.22 6.22
C PRO A 78 25.13 23.77 4.91
N GLN A 79 25.77 23.52 3.76
CA GLN A 79 25.29 23.92 2.43
C GLN A 79 24.68 22.77 1.62
N ASP A 80 24.44 21.60 2.23
CA ASP A 80 23.70 20.51 1.56
C ASP A 80 22.22 20.91 1.36
N GLY A 81 21.94 21.43 0.16
CA GLY A 81 20.59 21.82 -0.23
C GLY A 81 19.61 20.65 -0.34
N HIS A 82 20.08 19.42 -0.58
CA HIS A 82 19.20 18.24 -0.59
C HIS A 82 18.80 17.87 0.84
N ALA A 83 19.75 17.80 1.77
CA ALA A 83 19.47 17.55 3.19
C ALA A 83 18.55 18.64 3.77
N MET A 84 18.81 19.92 3.44
CA MET A 84 17.98 21.04 3.88
C MET A 84 16.55 20.94 3.33
N LEU A 85 16.37 20.64 2.03
CA LEU A 85 15.06 20.47 1.42
C LEU A 85 14.27 19.31 2.05
N TRP A 86 14.88 18.13 2.15
CA TRP A 86 14.20 16.94 2.66
C TRP A 86 13.92 17.04 4.17
N ARG A 87 14.77 17.71 4.95
CA ARG A 87 14.49 18.03 6.36
C ARG A 87 13.34 19.03 6.50
N SER A 88 13.23 20.03 5.63
CA SER A 88 12.08 20.95 5.63
C SER A 88 10.78 20.26 5.21
N VAL A 89 10.82 19.34 4.23
CA VAL A 89 9.66 18.51 3.85
C VAL A 89 9.26 17.59 5.00
N LEU A 90 10.22 16.98 5.70
CA LEU A 90 9.99 16.22 6.94
C LEU A 90 9.33 17.11 8.01
N TYR A 91 9.84 18.32 8.24
CA TYR A 91 9.25 19.27 9.19
C TYR A 91 7.81 19.67 8.81
N GLN A 92 7.53 19.90 7.53
CA GLN A 92 6.17 20.18 7.07
C GLN A 92 5.23 18.98 7.26
N ASN A 93 5.71 17.76 7.00
CA ASN A 93 4.95 16.51 7.14
C ASN A 93 4.83 16.00 8.59
N THR A 94 5.59 16.60 9.52
CA THR A 94 5.50 16.34 10.97
C THR A 94 4.98 17.56 11.73
N ASN A 95 4.18 18.40 11.06
CA ASN A 95 3.51 19.58 11.60
C ASN A 95 4.40 20.54 12.41
N ARG A 96 5.61 20.80 11.91
CA ARG A 96 6.58 21.77 12.45
C ARG A 96 6.75 22.94 11.47
N PRO A 97 5.69 23.76 11.27
CA PRO A 97 5.65 24.74 10.19
C PRO A 97 6.74 25.80 10.29
N ASP A 98 7.08 26.26 11.50
CA ASP A 98 8.12 27.28 11.69
C ASP A 98 9.50 26.78 11.24
N ARG A 99 9.86 25.54 11.58
CA ARG A 99 11.12 24.91 11.15
C ARG A 99 11.13 24.59 9.66
N ALA A 100 9.99 24.17 9.11
CA ALA A 100 9.85 23.93 7.67
C ALA A 100 10.07 25.23 6.91
N LYS A 101 9.40 26.31 7.32
CA LYS A 101 9.55 27.66 6.77
C LYS A 101 10.98 28.16 6.85
N ASP A 102 11.60 28.10 8.03
CA ASP A 102 12.99 28.53 8.25
C ASP A 102 13.97 27.84 7.27
N GLY A 103 13.87 26.50 7.13
CA GLY A 103 14.72 25.77 6.19
C GLY A 103 14.39 26.03 4.71
N TYR A 104 13.13 26.27 4.34
CA TYR A 104 12.77 26.66 2.98
C TYR A 104 13.26 28.08 2.63
N ASP A 105 13.02 29.05 3.52
CA ASP A 105 13.49 30.43 3.35
C ASP A 105 15.03 30.46 3.24
N THR A 106 15.72 29.69 4.10
CA THR A 106 17.18 29.52 4.05
C THR A 106 17.64 28.94 2.72
N LEU A 107 16.99 27.88 2.23
CA LEU A 107 17.34 27.27 0.94
C LEU A 107 17.13 28.26 -0.22
N VAL A 108 16.01 28.99 -0.23
CA VAL A 108 15.70 29.99 -1.27
C VAL A 108 16.71 31.14 -1.24
N ALA A 109 17.15 31.58 -0.06
CA ALA A 109 18.17 32.62 0.10
C ALA A 109 19.59 32.16 -0.28
N MET A 110 19.95 30.91 0.05
CA MET A 110 21.26 30.33 -0.28
C MET A 110 21.37 29.92 -1.76
N ASN A 111 20.25 29.57 -2.39
CA ASN A 111 20.16 29.07 -3.77
C ASN A 111 21.24 28.01 -4.12
N PRO A 112 21.34 26.90 -3.35
CA PRO A 112 22.36 25.89 -3.58
C PRO A 112 22.20 25.20 -4.94
N PRO A 113 23.30 24.84 -5.62
CA PRO A 113 23.25 24.06 -6.85
C PRO A 113 22.69 22.66 -6.58
N GLY A 114 21.96 22.11 -7.56
CA GLY A 114 21.36 20.79 -7.48
C GLY A 114 19.93 20.79 -8.01
N THR A 115 19.41 19.60 -8.29
CA THR A 115 18.06 19.40 -8.80
C THR A 115 17.38 18.21 -8.15
N VAL A 116 16.08 18.34 -7.87
CA VAL A 116 15.21 17.20 -7.51
C VAL A 116 14.22 16.93 -8.62
N LEU A 117 13.88 15.66 -8.82
CA LEU A 117 12.76 15.29 -9.67
C LEU A 117 11.46 15.73 -9.00
N MET A 118 10.67 16.54 -9.69
CA MET A 118 9.33 16.94 -9.26
C MET A 118 8.31 16.55 -10.31
N SER A 119 7.17 16.04 -9.84
CA SER A 119 6.07 15.63 -10.71
C SER A 119 5.02 16.73 -10.79
N THR A 120 4.65 17.07 -12.02
CA THR A 120 3.64 18.09 -12.36
C THR A 120 2.62 17.50 -13.34
N ALA A 121 1.58 18.25 -13.68
CA ALA A 121 0.59 17.84 -14.69
C ALA A 121 1.20 17.52 -16.08
N SER A 122 2.39 18.05 -16.41
CA SER A 122 3.12 17.74 -17.66
C SER A 122 4.18 16.65 -17.50
N GLY A 123 4.21 15.93 -16.37
CA GLY A 123 5.12 14.83 -16.08
C GLY A 123 6.17 15.14 -15.02
N THR A 124 7.07 14.18 -14.80
CA THR A 124 8.20 14.26 -13.87
C THR A 124 9.40 14.90 -14.55
N GLN A 125 9.91 16.00 -14.00
CA GLN A 125 11.05 16.74 -14.55
C GLN A 125 12.02 17.17 -13.43
N PRO A 126 13.34 17.25 -13.70
CA PRO A 126 14.27 17.85 -12.76
C PRO A 126 13.98 19.34 -12.58
N ARG A 127 13.91 19.79 -11.33
CA ARG A 127 13.73 21.19 -10.93
C ARG A 127 14.85 21.62 -10.00
N PRO A 128 15.32 22.88 -10.05
CA PRO A 128 16.25 23.42 -9.06
C PRO A 128 15.74 23.23 -7.63
N LEU A 129 16.65 23.02 -6.67
CA LEU A 129 16.29 22.90 -5.26
C LEU A 129 15.51 24.12 -4.74
N ARG A 130 15.87 25.32 -5.22
CA ARG A 130 15.18 26.58 -4.93
C ARG A 130 13.70 26.53 -5.33
N ASP A 131 13.39 26.11 -6.55
CA ASP A 131 12.01 25.97 -7.04
C ASP A 131 11.21 24.96 -6.19
N ALA A 132 11.85 23.88 -5.75
CA ALA A 132 11.23 22.87 -4.91
C ALA A 132 10.91 23.39 -3.50
N ALA A 133 11.77 24.25 -2.94
CA ALA A 133 11.50 24.96 -1.69
C ALA A 133 10.39 26.01 -1.84
N GLU A 134 10.39 26.81 -2.91
CA GLU A 134 9.32 27.79 -3.19
C GLU A 134 7.95 27.11 -3.35
N PHE A 135 7.90 25.97 -4.07
CA PHE A 135 6.70 25.15 -4.20
C PHE A 135 6.18 24.65 -2.85
N ASN A 136 7.08 24.12 -2.00
CA ASN A 136 6.67 23.61 -0.70
C ASN A 136 6.34 24.71 0.32
N LEU A 137 6.98 25.88 0.24
CA LEU A 137 6.63 27.07 1.02
C LEU A 137 5.21 27.57 0.68
N MET A 138 4.83 27.59 -0.61
CA MET A 138 3.47 27.90 -1.05
C MET A 138 2.44 26.90 -0.49
N ARG A 139 2.81 25.61 -0.44
CA ARG A 139 1.97 24.56 0.15
C ARG A 139 1.83 24.71 1.66
N LEU A 140 2.93 25.04 2.34
CA LEU A 140 2.98 25.27 3.79
C LEU A 140 2.04 26.42 4.19
N GLN A 141 2.07 27.53 3.44
CA GLN A 141 1.14 28.66 3.61
C GLN A 141 -0.34 28.28 3.44
N ARG A 142 -0.63 27.21 2.70
CA ARG A 142 -1.99 26.67 2.48
C ARG A 142 -2.35 25.52 3.43
N GLY A 143 -1.49 25.20 4.41
CA GLY A 143 -1.68 24.06 5.31
C GLY A 143 -1.60 22.68 4.63
N LEU A 144 -1.01 22.61 3.44
CA LEU A 144 -0.83 21.37 2.69
C LEU A 144 0.49 20.68 3.10
N PRO A 145 0.57 19.34 3.03
CA PRO A 145 1.81 18.60 3.32
C PRO A 145 2.94 18.95 2.34
N GLY A 146 4.18 18.70 2.74
CA GLY A 146 5.35 18.79 1.87
C GLY A 146 5.36 17.64 0.87
N SER A 147 5.56 17.95 -0.41
CA SER A 147 5.39 16.99 -1.52
C SER A 147 6.50 17.16 -2.55
N LEU A 148 7.00 16.02 -3.05
CA LEU A 148 8.01 15.96 -4.10
C LEU A 148 7.65 14.97 -5.24
N SER A 149 6.51 14.26 -5.20
CA SER A 149 5.98 13.53 -6.38
C SER A 149 4.46 13.20 -6.31
N ILE A 150 3.91 12.82 -7.47
CA ILE A 150 2.53 12.46 -7.89
C ILE A 150 1.49 12.27 -6.77
N ASN A 151 0.64 13.29 -6.55
CA ASN A 151 -0.84 13.24 -6.67
C ASN A 151 -1.55 14.51 -6.14
N ASP A 152 -0.88 15.33 -5.32
CA ASP A 152 -1.55 16.43 -4.60
C ASP A 152 -2.08 17.60 -5.46
N GLN A 153 -1.81 17.63 -6.76
CA GLN A 153 -2.41 18.63 -7.67
C GLN A 153 -3.87 18.31 -8.06
N ILE A 154 -4.39 17.11 -7.75
CA ILE A 154 -5.76 16.71 -8.12
C ILE A 154 -6.80 17.13 -7.06
N VAL A 155 -6.39 17.44 -5.82
CA VAL A 155 -7.34 17.68 -4.70
C VAL A 155 -7.67 19.16 -4.46
N THR A 156 -6.85 20.13 -4.91
CA THR A 156 -7.10 21.58 -4.64
C THR A 156 -6.82 22.52 -5.82
N GLY A 157 -7.74 22.56 -6.78
CA GLY A 157 -7.90 23.65 -7.75
C GLY A 157 -9.38 24.04 -7.90
N PRO A 158 -9.77 25.33 -7.87
CA PRO A 158 -11.17 25.74 -7.84
C PRO A 158 -11.83 25.71 -9.23
N SER A 159 -12.06 24.52 -9.77
CA SER A 159 -12.88 24.32 -10.98
C SER A 159 -14.37 24.36 -10.61
N GLY A 160 -14.94 25.56 -10.47
CA GLY A 160 -16.35 25.67 -10.08
C GLY A 160 -16.97 27.06 -9.88
N LEU A 161 -16.46 28.13 -10.51
CA LEU A 161 -17.14 29.44 -10.43
C LEU A 161 -16.92 30.38 -11.63
N SER A 162 -17.46 30.05 -12.82
CA SER A 162 -17.81 31.06 -13.84
C SER A 162 -18.55 30.49 -15.06
N THR A 163 -19.86 30.27 -14.93
CA THR A 163 -20.77 30.37 -16.10
C THR A 163 -21.99 31.20 -15.72
N VAL A 164 -21.75 32.49 -15.45
CA VAL A 164 -22.83 33.48 -15.34
C VAL A 164 -23.37 33.72 -16.74
N ASN A 165 -24.42 32.99 -17.11
CA ASN A 165 -25.20 33.33 -18.29
C ASN A 165 -26.28 34.34 -17.88
N SER A 166 -26.14 35.58 -18.32
CA SER A 166 -27.11 36.64 -18.06
C SER A 166 -28.45 36.30 -18.71
N GLY A 167 -29.47 36.03 -17.90
CA GLY A 167 -30.86 35.91 -18.32
C GLY A 167 -31.70 36.95 -17.57
N MET A 168 -32.25 37.90 -18.31
CA MET A 168 -33.24 38.85 -17.80
C MET A 168 -34.49 38.09 -17.34
N ASP A 169 -35.03 38.43 -16.16
CA ASP A 169 -36.42 38.89 -16.03
C ASP A 169 -36.78 39.25 -14.57
N THR A 170 -37.76 40.14 -14.43
CA THR A 170 -38.21 40.73 -13.14
C THR A 170 -39.71 40.42 -12.93
N PRO A 171 -40.43 40.94 -11.90
CA PRO A 171 -40.97 40.05 -10.88
C PRO A 171 -42.51 40.09 -10.71
N ALA A 172 -43.12 39.01 -10.20
CA ALA A 172 -44.46 39.05 -9.60
C ALA A 172 -44.81 37.75 -8.83
N GLY A 173 -45.73 37.84 -7.86
CA GLY A 173 -46.56 36.70 -7.44
C GLY A 173 -46.61 36.40 -5.94
N MET A 174 -47.63 36.92 -5.26
CA MET A 174 -47.99 36.57 -3.87
C MET A 174 -48.43 35.10 -3.73
N GLY A 175 -48.21 34.50 -2.55
CA GLY A 175 -48.77 33.18 -2.21
C GLY A 175 -48.56 32.78 -0.74
N ASN A 176 -49.54 33.08 0.13
CA ASN A 176 -49.52 32.67 1.54
C ASN A 176 -49.58 31.14 1.72
N SER A 177 -48.76 30.59 2.61
CA SER A 177 -49.21 29.64 3.65
C SER A 177 -48.08 29.22 4.61
N MET A 178 -48.29 29.43 5.91
CA MET A 178 -47.71 28.55 6.94
C MET A 178 -48.64 27.33 7.11
N PRO A 179 -48.12 26.19 7.58
CA PRO A 179 -48.39 25.87 8.97
C PRO A 179 -47.23 25.21 9.76
N GLN A 180 -47.16 25.60 11.03
CA GLN A 180 -46.76 24.83 12.22
C GLN A 180 -45.51 23.92 12.17
N ALA A 181 -44.47 24.44 12.84
CA ALA A 181 -43.69 23.76 13.87
C ALA A 181 -43.82 22.22 14.02
N LYS A 182 -42.70 21.53 13.77
CA LYS A 182 -42.26 20.42 14.63
C LYS A 182 -40.84 20.71 15.12
N SER A 183 -40.65 20.58 16.43
CA SER A 183 -39.33 20.76 17.06
C SER A 183 -38.41 19.63 16.58
N GLY A 184 -37.41 19.98 15.77
CA GLY A 184 -36.37 19.06 15.38
C GLY A 184 -35.27 19.05 16.43
N MET A 185 -35.23 18.00 17.27
CA MET A 185 -34.04 17.69 18.07
C MET A 185 -32.80 17.76 17.17
N THR A 186 -31.77 18.46 17.63
CA THR A 186 -30.44 18.42 17.01
C THR A 186 -29.92 16.99 17.08
N ALA A 187 -30.02 16.26 15.96
CA ALA A 187 -29.48 14.92 15.85
C ALA A 187 -27.94 14.98 15.92
N THR A 188 -27.41 14.65 17.09
CA THR A 188 -26.01 14.30 17.28
C THR A 188 -25.63 13.24 16.23
N ARG A 189 -24.60 13.51 15.43
CA ARG A 189 -24.07 12.51 14.49
C ARG A 189 -23.25 11.48 15.25
N THR A 190 -23.93 10.57 15.93
CA THR A 190 -23.34 9.26 16.23
C THR A 190 -23.06 8.55 14.90
N ALA A 191 -21.98 7.78 14.84
CA ALA A 191 -21.61 7.00 13.66
C ALA A 191 -22.61 5.84 13.47
N ASN A 192 -23.73 6.13 12.80
CA ASN A 192 -24.72 5.12 12.42
C ASN A 192 -24.13 4.22 11.33
N ILE A 193 -23.75 3.02 11.73
CA ILE A 193 -23.33 1.94 10.82
C ILE A 193 -24.56 1.53 9.98
N PRO A 194 -24.48 1.48 8.64
CA PRO A 194 -25.58 1.00 7.81
C PRO A 194 -25.92 -0.46 8.14
N ALA A 195 -27.19 -0.74 8.42
CA ALA A 195 -27.68 -2.10 8.59
C ALA A 195 -27.62 -2.85 7.25
N GLY A 196 -26.51 -3.55 7.00
CA GLY A 196 -26.24 -4.26 5.75
C GLY A 196 -24.83 -4.88 5.66
N ALA A 197 -23.84 -4.32 6.36
CA ALA A 197 -22.50 -4.90 6.46
C ALA A 197 -22.50 -6.05 7.48
N ALA A 198 -22.27 -7.29 7.02
CA ALA A 198 -22.24 -8.49 7.87
C ALA A 198 -20.86 -8.69 8.54
N LEU A 199 -20.33 -7.63 9.15
CA LEU A 199 -19.10 -7.69 9.94
C LEU A 199 -19.31 -8.53 11.20
N SER A 200 -18.28 -9.26 11.62
CA SER A 200 -18.32 -9.91 12.94
C SER A 200 -18.29 -8.85 14.05
N ALA A 201 -18.75 -9.20 15.25
CA ALA A 201 -18.71 -8.27 16.40
C ALA A 201 -17.28 -7.77 16.71
N GLY A 202 -16.26 -8.60 16.45
CA GLY A 202 -14.85 -8.24 16.56
C GLY A 202 -14.39 -7.27 15.46
N ASP A 203 -14.86 -7.48 14.22
CA ASP A 203 -14.58 -6.55 13.11
C ASP A 203 -15.28 -5.21 13.30
N GLU A 204 -16.49 -5.20 13.85
CA GLU A 204 -17.22 -3.99 14.22
C GLU A 204 -16.49 -3.24 15.35
N ALA A 205 -15.97 -3.96 16.35
CA ALA A 205 -15.15 -3.37 17.42
C ALA A 205 -13.87 -2.73 16.86
N ILE A 206 -13.13 -3.44 15.98
CA ILE A 206 -11.95 -2.92 15.29
C ILE A 206 -12.32 -1.68 14.45
N ALA A 207 -13.34 -1.77 13.60
CA ALA A 207 -13.78 -0.66 12.75
C ALA A 207 -14.13 0.59 13.57
N LYS A 208 -14.84 0.43 14.70
CA LYS A 208 -15.12 1.50 15.66
C LYS A 208 -13.86 2.12 16.25
N ARG A 209 -12.84 1.35 16.64
CA ARG A 209 -11.56 1.89 17.17
C ARG A 209 -10.86 2.80 16.17
N PHE A 210 -10.75 2.36 14.91
CA PHE A 210 -10.16 3.16 13.83
C PHE A 210 -11.02 4.37 13.47
N GLY A 211 -12.35 4.23 13.48
CA GLY A 211 -13.29 5.34 13.31
C GLY A 211 -13.10 6.43 14.37
N ILE A 212 -13.15 6.06 15.66
CA ILE A 212 -12.93 6.99 16.78
C ILE A 212 -11.56 7.68 16.65
N LEU A 213 -10.49 6.94 16.33
CA LEU A 213 -9.15 7.53 16.17
C LEU A 213 -9.10 8.56 15.02
N ARG A 214 -9.74 8.26 13.88
CA ARG A 214 -9.87 9.21 12.75
C ARG A 214 -10.68 10.44 13.15
N ASP A 215 -11.78 10.23 13.86
CA ASP A 215 -12.69 11.32 14.22
C ASP A 215 -12.03 12.25 15.27
N LEU A 216 -11.26 11.70 16.23
CA LEU A 216 -10.34 12.45 17.12
C LEU A 216 -9.28 13.27 16.36
N GLN A 217 -8.75 12.75 15.25
CA GLN A 217 -7.78 13.47 14.41
C GLN A 217 -8.45 14.60 13.63
N SER A 218 -9.64 14.35 13.08
CA SER A 218 -10.41 15.37 12.35
C SER A 218 -10.93 16.52 13.23
N THR A 219 -11.13 16.25 14.53
CA THR A 219 -11.52 17.25 15.55
C THR A 219 -10.31 17.94 16.19
N GLY A 220 -9.07 17.56 15.84
CA GLY A 220 -7.84 18.12 16.40
C GLY A 220 -7.56 17.70 17.85
N LEU A 221 -8.26 16.70 18.39
CA LEU A 221 -8.01 16.15 19.72
C LEU A 221 -6.77 15.25 19.76
N ILE A 222 -6.35 14.70 18.62
CA ILE A 222 -5.03 14.07 18.41
C ILE A 222 -4.34 14.63 17.17
N THR A 223 -3.01 14.62 17.17
CA THR A 223 -2.22 15.09 16.03
C THR A 223 -2.21 14.07 14.87
N PRO A 224 -1.90 14.49 13.63
CA PRO A 224 -1.69 13.58 12.50
C PRO A 224 -0.60 12.53 12.77
N GLU A 225 0.41 12.87 13.56
CA GLU A 225 1.51 11.97 13.97
C GLU A 225 1.02 10.91 14.96
N GLU A 226 0.27 11.30 16.00
CA GLU A 226 -0.38 10.34 16.92
C GLU A 226 -1.34 9.41 16.17
N TYR A 227 -2.14 9.94 15.25
CA TYR A 227 -3.04 9.16 14.39
C TYR A 227 -2.28 8.16 13.52
N SER A 228 -1.28 8.63 12.77
CA SER A 228 -0.55 7.80 11.80
C SER A 228 0.26 6.70 12.49
N ALA A 229 0.93 7.00 13.61
CA ALA A 229 1.66 6.00 14.40
C ALA A 229 0.73 4.91 14.98
N ARG A 230 -0.42 5.30 15.54
CA ARG A 230 -1.40 4.35 16.10
C ARG A 230 -2.08 3.53 15.01
N ARG A 231 -2.42 4.15 13.87
CA ARG A 231 -3.02 3.47 12.72
C ARG A 231 -2.05 2.46 12.11
N SER A 232 -0.80 2.85 11.81
CA SER A 232 0.18 1.96 11.17
C SER A 232 0.56 0.77 12.05
N ALA A 233 0.79 0.99 13.35
CA ALA A 233 1.14 -0.06 14.30
C ALA A 233 0.08 -1.17 14.45
N ASN A 234 -1.18 -0.88 14.08
CA ASN A 234 -2.32 -1.79 14.21
C ASN A 234 -3.01 -2.10 12.87
N LEU A 235 -2.46 -1.65 11.73
CA LEU A 235 -3.17 -1.70 10.45
C LEU A 235 -3.56 -3.12 10.01
N GLY A 236 -2.83 -4.15 10.45
CA GLY A 236 -3.18 -5.56 10.26
C GLY A 236 -4.48 -6.01 10.93
N ALA A 237 -5.10 -5.20 11.78
CA ALA A 237 -6.47 -5.45 12.25
C ALA A 237 -7.51 -5.19 11.15
N LEU A 238 -7.22 -4.25 10.24
CA LEU A 238 -8.01 -4.01 9.03
C LEU A 238 -7.53 -4.89 7.88
N LEU A 239 -6.21 -5.07 7.74
CA LEU A 239 -5.51 -5.65 6.58
C LEU A 239 -4.61 -6.86 6.99
N PRO A 240 -5.18 -7.98 7.46
CA PRO A 240 -4.44 -9.08 8.09
C PRO A 240 -3.42 -9.82 7.21
N MET A 241 -3.54 -9.78 5.88
CA MET A 241 -2.65 -10.50 4.94
C MET A 241 -1.49 -9.64 4.42
N SER A 242 -1.67 -8.33 4.31
CA SER A 242 -0.67 -7.40 3.72
C SER A 242 0.06 -6.52 4.73
N GLN A 243 -0.27 -6.60 6.03
CA GLN A 243 0.30 -5.76 7.08
C GLN A 243 0.81 -6.55 8.29
N GLN A 244 1.58 -5.89 9.14
CA GLN A 244 2.06 -6.48 10.38
C GLN A 244 0.91 -6.77 11.36
N VAL A 245 1.06 -7.88 12.09
CA VAL A 245 0.09 -8.35 13.10
C VAL A 245 -0.18 -7.25 14.13
N PRO A 246 -1.45 -6.87 14.37
CA PRO A 246 -1.80 -5.73 15.22
C PRO A 246 -1.61 -6.02 16.71
N SER A 247 -1.94 -5.05 17.58
CA SER A 247 -2.13 -5.33 19.01
C SER A 247 -3.14 -6.45 19.24
N ALA A 248 -2.92 -7.24 20.29
CA ALA A 248 -3.91 -8.15 20.81
C ALA A 248 -5.16 -7.40 21.31
N PHE A 249 -6.29 -8.10 21.39
CA PHE A 249 -7.55 -7.68 22.02
C PHE A 249 -8.28 -6.48 21.38
N LEU A 250 -7.94 -6.08 20.14
CA LEU A 250 -8.64 -4.99 19.43
C LEU A 250 -10.08 -5.35 19.01
N ASP A 251 -10.37 -6.65 18.93
CA ASP A 251 -11.68 -7.27 18.73
C ASP A 251 -12.59 -7.16 19.97
N SER A 252 -12.04 -6.83 21.13
CA SER A 252 -12.84 -6.57 22.34
C SER A 252 -13.63 -5.25 22.22
N PRO A 253 -14.84 -5.15 22.81
CA PRO A 253 -15.68 -3.95 22.74
C PRO A 253 -14.91 -2.65 23.03
N PRO A 254 -14.99 -1.64 22.14
CA PRO A 254 -14.26 -0.39 22.30
C PRO A 254 -14.92 0.52 23.34
N PRO A 255 -14.17 1.49 23.90
CA PRO A 255 -14.77 2.60 24.62
C PRO A 255 -15.68 3.42 23.68
N ASP A 256 -16.69 4.08 24.23
CA ASP A 256 -17.55 4.98 23.45
C ASP A 256 -16.76 6.22 23.00
N GLY A 257 -16.88 6.58 21.72
CA GLY A 257 -16.13 7.69 21.12
C GLY A 257 -16.40 9.04 21.81
N SER A 258 -17.65 9.33 22.16
CA SER A 258 -18.01 10.57 22.84
C SER A 258 -17.43 10.64 24.24
N GLN A 259 -17.32 9.51 24.95
CA GLN A 259 -16.65 9.44 26.25
C GLN A 259 -15.14 9.65 26.13
N VAL A 260 -14.49 9.12 25.08
CA VAL A 260 -13.07 9.37 24.80
C VAL A 260 -12.81 10.85 24.52
N GLU A 261 -13.61 11.46 23.64
CA GLU A 261 -13.56 12.90 23.36
C GLU A 261 -13.77 13.75 24.62
N GLN A 262 -14.77 13.41 25.43
CA GLN A 262 -15.06 14.13 26.68
C GLN A 262 -13.89 14.03 27.67
N ARG A 263 -13.28 12.84 27.85
CA ARG A 263 -12.12 12.67 28.74
C ARG A 263 -10.91 13.48 28.26
N LEU A 264 -10.59 13.45 26.96
CA LEU A 264 -9.46 14.22 26.41
C LEU A 264 -9.69 15.74 26.57
N ASN A 265 -10.91 16.23 26.35
CA ASN A 265 -11.27 17.62 26.57
C ASN A 265 -11.23 18.05 28.04
N GLN A 266 -11.64 17.17 28.97
CA GLN A 266 -11.52 17.41 30.41
C GLN A 266 -10.05 17.48 30.84
N LEU A 267 -9.21 16.58 30.34
CA LEU A 267 -7.78 16.54 30.64
C LEU A 267 -7.05 17.80 30.13
N ASN A 268 -7.36 18.26 28.92
CA ASN A 268 -6.84 19.53 28.38
C ASN A 268 -7.23 20.74 29.26
N ARG A 269 -8.48 20.80 29.73
CA ARG A 269 -8.93 21.87 30.64
C ARG A 269 -8.26 21.79 32.01
N ALA A 270 -8.08 20.59 32.57
CA ALA A 270 -7.38 20.39 33.84
C ALA A 270 -5.93 20.92 33.79
N LEU A 271 -5.23 20.70 32.67
CA LEU A 271 -3.89 21.26 32.45
C LEU A 271 -3.93 22.79 32.34
N GLN A 272 -4.89 23.36 31.59
CA GLN A 272 -5.03 24.82 31.42
C GLN A 272 -5.25 25.57 32.73
N ILE A 273 -5.96 24.99 33.69
CA ILE A 273 -6.21 25.59 35.01
C ILE A 273 -5.15 25.21 36.06
N GLY A 274 -4.10 24.46 35.69
CA GLY A 274 -3.04 24.02 36.59
C GLY A 274 -3.47 22.97 37.62
N ALA A 275 -4.59 22.26 37.40
CA ALA A 275 -5.06 21.19 38.29
C ALA A 275 -4.26 19.88 38.14
N ILE A 276 -3.50 19.73 37.05
CA ILE A 276 -2.56 18.63 36.81
C ILE A 276 -1.27 19.19 36.18
N THR A 277 -0.17 18.45 36.34
CA THR A 277 1.10 18.72 35.66
C THR A 277 1.09 18.27 34.20
N VAL A 278 2.07 18.77 33.42
CA VAL A 278 2.30 18.31 32.04
C VAL A 278 2.61 16.81 31.97
N GLN A 279 3.33 16.26 32.96
CA GLN A 279 3.66 14.83 32.99
C GLN A 279 2.41 13.96 33.23
N GLU A 280 1.54 14.36 34.15
CA GLU A 280 0.26 13.67 34.40
C GLU A 280 -0.67 13.77 33.18
N HIS A 281 -0.74 14.93 32.53
CA HIS A 281 -1.49 15.09 31.28
C HIS A 281 -1.00 14.13 30.18
N VAL A 282 0.31 14.06 29.94
CA VAL A 282 0.89 13.15 28.95
C VAL A 282 0.62 11.69 29.32
N ALA A 283 0.73 11.31 30.59
CA ALA A 283 0.49 9.95 31.05
C ALA A 283 -0.98 9.53 30.86
N GLU A 284 -1.93 10.31 31.35
CA GLU A 284 -3.37 10.06 31.22
C GLU A 284 -3.83 10.06 29.76
N ARG A 285 -3.37 11.04 28.96
CA ARG A 285 -3.65 11.10 27.51
C ARG A 285 -3.16 9.84 26.81
N THR A 286 -1.92 9.44 27.09
CA THR A 286 -1.33 8.23 26.51
C THR A 286 -2.11 6.99 26.90
N ALA A 287 -2.51 6.86 28.17
CA ALA A 287 -3.31 5.73 28.65
C ALA A 287 -4.70 5.66 27.98
N ILE A 288 -5.38 6.81 27.80
CA ILE A 288 -6.66 6.88 27.08
C ILE A 288 -6.51 6.41 25.63
N LEU A 289 -5.48 6.89 24.92
CA LEU A 289 -5.27 6.55 23.51
C LEU A 289 -4.73 5.13 23.33
N ASP A 290 -3.93 4.61 24.26
CA ASP A 290 -3.44 3.22 24.23
C ASP A 290 -4.55 2.20 24.49
N ALA A 291 -5.54 2.53 25.33
CA ALA A 291 -6.75 1.71 25.52
C ALA A 291 -7.67 1.70 24.29
N LEU A 292 -7.59 2.73 23.44
CA LEU A 292 -8.31 2.80 22.16
C LEU A 292 -7.58 2.03 21.05
N LEU A 293 -6.35 2.46 20.73
CA LEU A 293 -5.49 1.89 19.69
C LEU A 293 -4.01 2.22 19.99
N PRO A 294 -3.18 1.28 20.49
CA PRO A 294 -1.85 1.58 21.03
C PRO A 294 -0.81 1.88 19.96
N ALA A 295 -0.03 2.95 20.15
CA ALA A 295 1.07 3.31 19.24
C ALA A 295 2.22 2.29 19.28
N GLN A 296 2.38 1.60 20.41
CA GLN A 296 3.40 0.57 20.62
C GLN A 296 2.75 -0.69 21.21
N PRO A 297 2.29 -1.64 20.38
CA PRO A 297 1.68 -2.88 20.84
C PRO A 297 2.63 -3.71 21.72
N ARG A 298 2.38 -3.75 23.03
CA ARG A 298 3.15 -4.56 23.99
C ARG A 298 2.92 -6.07 23.83
N GLN A 299 1.73 -6.43 23.36
CA GLN A 299 1.35 -7.79 22.98
C GLN A 299 0.69 -7.70 21.62
N ARG A 300 1.17 -8.48 20.65
CA ARG A 300 0.53 -8.60 19.33
C ARG A 300 -0.47 -9.75 19.34
N ALA A 301 -1.47 -9.67 18.49
CA ALA A 301 -2.41 -10.77 18.27
C ALA A 301 -1.68 -12.01 17.71
N THR A 302 -2.37 -13.14 17.64
CA THR A 302 -1.95 -14.23 16.75
C THR A 302 -2.13 -13.80 15.29
N PRO A 303 -1.21 -14.14 14.36
CA PRO A 303 -1.43 -13.91 12.93
C PRO A 303 -2.75 -14.53 12.48
N ALA A 304 -3.47 -13.84 11.59
CA ALA A 304 -4.69 -14.41 11.01
C ALA A 304 -4.35 -15.67 10.18
N PRO A 305 -5.19 -16.71 10.21
CA PRO A 305 -4.99 -17.86 9.35
C PRO A 305 -5.20 -17.48 7.88
N ALA A 306 -4.37 -18.04 7.00
CA ALA A 306 -4.55 -17.94 5.54
C ALA A 306 -5.97 -18.38 5.12
N PRO A 307 -6.56 -17.76 4.07
CA PRO A 307 -7.96 -17.98 3.71
C PRO A 307 -8.20 -19.42 3.30
N GLN A 308 -9.19 -20.07 3.93
CA GLN A 308 -9.48 -21.49 3.72
C GLN A 308 -10.34 -21.69 2.46
N GLY A 309 -9.69 -21.47 1.31
CA GLY A 309 -10.30 -21.62 -0.02
C GLY A 309 -11.15 -20.43 -0.46
N LEU A 310 -11.74 -20.55 -1.65
CA LEU A 310 -12.35 -19.44 -2.39
C LEU A 310 -13.52 -18.75 -1.65
N MET A 311 -14.32 -19.51 -0.90
CA MET A 311 -15.45 -18.95 -0.15
C MET A 311 -14.97 -18.10 1.05
N ASP A 312 -13.89 -18.51 1.70
CA ASP A 312 -13.35 -17.76 2.83
C ASP A 312 -12.66 -16.48 2.36
N ALA A 313 -11.86 -16.57 1.30
CA ALA A 313 -11.29 -15.42 0.61
C ALA A 313 -12.37 -14.40 0.16
N ALA A 314 -13.48 -14.87 -0.42
CA ALA A 314 -14.58 -13.99 -0.82
C ALA A 314 -15.20 -13.22 0.37
N ARG A 315 -15.31 -13.85 1.55
CA ARG A 315 -15.76 -13.15 2.78
C ARG A 315 -14.74 -12.11 3.25
N GLN A 316 -13.44 -12.43 3.18
CA GLN A 316 -12.37 -11.50 3.56
C GLN A 316 -12.31 -10.29 2.60
N ILE A 317 -12.58 -10.50 1.30
CA ILE A 317 -12.70 -9.42 0.30
C ILE A 317 -13.93 -8.55 0.58
N ALA A 318 -15.12 -9.13 0.80
CA ALA A 318 -16.32 -8.38 1.15
C ALA A 318 -16.14 -7.54 2.44
N ARG A 319 -15.49 -8.12 3.47
CA ARG A 319 -15.13 -7.41 4.70
C ARG A 319 -14.30 -6.16 4.43
N ILE A 320 -13.29 -6.22 3.55
CA ILE A 320 -12.48 -5.03 3.25
C ILE A 320 -13.20 -4.05 2.31
N GLU A 321 -14.15 -4.50 1.48
CA GLU A 321 -15.06 -3.61 0.74
C GLU A 321 -15.90 -2.76 1.72
N ASP A 322 -16.45 -3.36 2.78
CA ASP A 322 -17.15 -2.64 3.85
C ASP A 322 -16.23 -1.65 4.60
N LEU A 323 -15.00 -2.05 4.93
CA LEU A 323 -14.00 -1.16 5.56
C LEU A 323 -13.59 0.02 4.66
N SER A 324 -13.55 -0.18 3.35
CA SER A 324 -13.32 0.87 2.35
C SER A 324 -14.51 1.84 2.27
N GLN A 325 -15.76 1.33 2.24
CA GLN A 325 -16.97 2.15 2.28
C GLN A 325 -17.04 3.03 3.55
N MET A 326 -16.60 2.51 4.70
CA MET A 326 -16.48 3.26 5.96
C MET A 326 -15.30 4.26 6.00
N LYS A 327 -14.49 4.35 4.94
CA LYS A 327 -13.30 5.21 4.83
C LYS A 327 -12.28 4.95 5.95
N LEU A 328 -12.07 3.68 6.28
CA LEU A 328 -11.01 3.23 7.20
C LEU A 328 -9.79 2.70 6.45
N VAL A 329 -9.99 2.28 5.20
CA VAL A 329 -9.00 1.71 4.28
C VAL A 329 -8.95 2.56 2.99
N THR A 330 -7.76 2.82 2.47
CA THR A 330 -7.54 3.52 1.18
C THR A 330 -7.62 2.57 -0.01
N ALA A 331 -7.80 3.09 -1.23
CA ALA A 331 -7.89 2.27 -2.44
C ALA A 331 -6.64 1.40 -2.69
N ASP A 332 -5.44 1.91 -2.37
CA ASP A 332 -4.19 1.15 -2.54
C ASP A 332 -3.99 0.09 -1.46
N GLU A 333 -4.43 0.37 -0.23
CA GLU A 333 -4.48 -0.62 0.86
C GLU A 333 -5.48 -1.74 0.55
N PHE A 334 -6.67 -1.37 0.06
CA PHE A 334 -7.69 -2.30 -0.42
C PHE A 334 -7.12 -3.23 -1.49
N LYS A 335 -6.44 -2.66 -2.49
CA LYS A 335 -5.81 -3.41 -3.58
C LYS A 335 -4.75 -4.37 -3.05
N ARG A 336 -3.81 -3.91 -2.22
CA ARG A 336 -2.74 -4.75 -1.66
C ARG A 336 -3.26 -5.91 -0.83
N GLU A 337 -4.27 -5.67 -0.01
CA GLU A 337 -4.87 -6.73 0.81
C GLU A 337 -5.62 -7.75 -0.04
N ARG A 338 -6.42 -7.31 -1.03
CA ARG A 338 -7.09 -8.23 -1.96
C ARG A 338 -6.08 -9.07 -2.72
N ASP A 339 -5.03 -8.46 -3.27
CA ASP A 339 -3.97 -9.16 -4.01
C ASP A 339 -3.24 -10.17 -3.10
N ALA A 340 -3.05 -9.86 -1.80
CA ALA A 340 -2.48 -10.77 -0.81
C ALA A 340 -3.44 -11.93 -0.43
N ILE A 341 -4.73 -11.67 -0.27
CA ILE A 341 -5.77 -12.71 -0.06
C ILE A 341 -5.80 -13.66 -1.26
N GLU A 342 -5.76 -13.15 -2.49
CA GLU A 342 -5.73 -13.95 -3.71
C GLU A 342 -4.45 -14.82 -3.80
N ALA A 343 -3.28 -14.24 -3.52
CA ALA A 343 -2.01 -14.97 -3.47
C ALA A 343 -2.00 -16.09 -2.41
N ALA A 344 -2.58 -15.84 -1.23
CA ALA A 344 -2.67 -16.79 -0.13
C ALA A 344 -3.58 -18.01 -0.43
N ILE A 345 -4.34 -18.00 -1.52
CA ILE A 345 -5.07 -19.19 -2.03
C ILE A 345 -4.17 -20.02 -2.98
N ILE A 346 -3.25 -19.36 -3.68
CA ILE A 346 -2.40 -19.94 -4.73
C ILE A 346 -1.17 -20.63 -4.12
N GLU A 347 -0.52 -20.04 -3.13
CA GLU A 347 0.68 -20.60 -2.48
C GLU A 347 0.48 -21.90 -1.69
N PRO A 348 -0.57 -22.10 -0.86
CA PRO A 348 -0.76 -23.39 -0.16
C PRO A 348 -1.03 -24.55 -1.14
N ALA A 349 -1.47 -24.26 -2.37
CA ALA A 349 -1.56 -25.27 -3.43
C ALA A 349 -0.20 -25.78 -3.92
N GLN A 350 0.92 -25.08 -3.64
CA GLN A 350 2.28 -25.55 -3.88
C GLN A 350 2.87 -26.27 -2.64
N ALA A 351 2.68 -25.70 -1.45
CA ALA A 351 3.17 -26.29 -0.19
C ALA A 351 2.60 -27.70 0.07
N ASN A 352 1.32 -27.93 -0.27
CA ASN A 352 0.69 -29.23 -0.10
C ASN A 352 1.15 -30.27 -1.15
N VAL A 353 1.82 -29.85 -2.22
CA VAL A 353 2.45 -30.76 -3.21
C VAL A 353 3.82 -31.25 -2.74
N MET A 354 4.56 -30.44 -1.99
CA MET A 354 5.86 -30.86 -1.44
C MET A 354 5.73 -31.89 -0.32
N ARG A 355 4.66 -31.85 0.49
CA ARG A 355 4.44 -32.84 1.57
C ARG A 355 4.00 -34.23 1.09
N VAL A 356 3.61 -34.39 -0.17
CA VAL A 356 3.24 -35.69 -0.77
C VAL A 356 4.47 -36.42 -1.34
N ASN A 357 5.62 -35.74 -1.48
CA ASN A 357 6.82 -36.25 -2.15
C ASN A 357 7.97 -36.63 -1.19
N SER A 358 7.65 -37.16 0.00
CA SER A 358 8.59 -37.93 0.82
C SER A 358 8.15 -39.40 0.84
N GLY A 359 8.68 -40.19 -0.09
CA GLY A 359 8.26 -41.57 -0.28
C GLY A 359 8.85 -42.54 0.72
N GLU A 360 8.00 -43.31 1.39
CA GLU A 360 8.31 -44.64 1.93
C GLU A 360 7.16 -45.62 1.61
N PRO A 361 7.43 -46.93 1.49
CA PRO A 361 6.53 -47.86 0.81
C PRO A 361 5.43 -48.41 1.75
N VAL A 362 4.19 -47.98 1.55
CA VAL A 362 3.04 -48.59 2.24
C VAL A 362 2.77 -49.98 1.67
N ARG A 363 3.00 -50.99 2.51
CA ARG A 363 2.81 -52.42 2.27
C ARG A 363 1.34 -52.74 1.94
N ARG A 364 1.10 -53.49 0.86
CA ARG A 364 -0.25 -53.96 0.48
C ARG A 364 -0.88 -54.81 1.59
N VAL A 365 -2.16 -54.58 1.86
CA VAL A 365 -3.13 -55.62 2.24
C VAL A 365 -4.39 -55.37 1.41
N ALA A 366 -5.03 -56.42 0.91
CA ALA A 366 -6.20 -56.33 0.03
C ALA A 366 -7.40 -57.07 0.62
N THR A 367 -8.55 -56.38 0.67
CA THR A 367 -9.95 -56.87 0.72
C THR A 367 -10.83 -55.60 0.69
N GLY A 368 -11.95 -55.49 -0.03
CA GLY A 368 -12.58 -56.37 -1.01
C GLY A 368 -13.73 -55.65 -1.76
N GLU A 369 -14.29 -56.34 -2.75
CA GLU A 369 -15.58 -56.14 -3.42
C GLU A 369 -16.10 -54.76 -3.91
N SER A 370 -16.09 -54.68 -5.24
CA SER A 370 -16.90 -53.89 -6.16
C SER A 370 -18.35 -53.52 -5.76
N ARG A 371 -18.75 -52.30 -6.13
CA ARG A 371 -19.97 -52.11 -6.96
C ARG A 371 -19.82 -50.91 -7.90
N ALA A 372 -20.17 -51.11 -9.17
CA ALA A 372 -20.19 -50.06 -10.18
C ALA A 372 -21.54 -49.31 -10.21
N VAL A 373 -21.50 -48.05 -10.63
CA VAL A 373 -22.65 -47.27 -11.10
C VAL A 373 -22.25 -46.69 -12.47
N GLN A 374 -23.08 -46.89 -13.49
CA GLN A 374 -22.82 -46.40 -14.84
C GLN A 374 -23.08 -44.88 -14.95
N PRO A 375 -22.39 -44.17 -15.85
CA PRO A 375 -22.71 -42.78 -16.15
C PRO A 375 -23.98 -42.69 -17.00
N GLY A 376 -24.85 -41.73 -16.69
CA GLY A 376 -25.97 -41.35 -17.56
C GLY A 376 -25.50 -40.35 -18.62
N GLU A 377 -25.82 -40.62 -19.87
CA GLU A 377 -25.62 -39.70 -20.99
C GLU A 377 -26.52 -38.46 -20.86
N ALA A 378 -26.00 -37.31 -21.29
CA ALA A 378 -26.78 -36.13 -21.66
C ALA A 378 -26.04 -35.46 -22.84
N ASP A 379 -26.73 -35.39 -23.98
CA ASP A 379 -26.15 -35.04 -25.29
C ASP A 379 -25.62 -33.60 -25.40
N ASP A 380 -24.72 -33.44 -26.36
CA ASP A 380 -24.11 -32.19 -26.79
C ASP A 380 -25.10 -31.19 -27.43
N MET A 381 -24.74 -29.90 -27.34
CA MET A 381 -24.98 -28.91 -28.40
C MET A 381 -23.76 -27.97 -28.51
N ALA A 382 -22.60 -28.53 -28.87
CA ALA A 382 -21.44 -27.74 -29.29
C ALA A 382 -21.48 -27.48 -30.81
N ALA A 383 -21.32 -26.22 -31.22
CA ALA A 383 -21.25 -25.86 -32.64
C ALA A 383 -19.92 -26.34 -33.28
N PRO A 384 -19.90 -26.78 -34.55
CA PRO A 384 -18.74 -27.43 -35.14
C PRO A 384 -17.71 -26.43 -35.68
N MET A 385 -16.43 -26.58 -35.32
CA MET A 385 -15.33 -25.91 -36.02
C MET A 385 -14.10 -26.80 -36.22
N ALA A 386 -13.71 -26.93 -37.49
CA ALA A 386 -12.38 -27.23 -38.03
C ALA A 386 -11.58 -28.40 -37.38
N SER A 387 -11.70 -29.58 -37.97
CA SER A 387 -10.76 -30.68 -37.79
C SER A 387 -9.35 -30.35 -38.32
N GLY A 388 -8.32 -30.62 -37.52
CA GLY A 388 -6.91 -30.66 -37.98
C GLY A 388 -5.91 -29.77 -37.24
N GLY A 389 -6.37 -28.78 -36.48
CA GLY A 389 -5.49 -27.93 -35.66
C GLY A 389 -5.20 -28.56 -34.28
N ARG A 390 -3.94 -28.47 -33.82
CA ARG A 390 -3.63 -28.60 -32.40
C ARG A 390 -4.15 -27.37 -31.64
N SER A 391 -4.21 -27.51 -30.33
CA SER A 391 -4.61 -26.40 -29.45
C SER A 391 -3.63 -26.22 -28.30
N ALA A 392 -3.53 -25.00 -27.79
CA ALA A 392 -2.67 -24.66 -26.66
C ALA A 392 -3.55 -24.29 -25.47
N HIS A 393 -3.56 -25.14 -24.45
CA HIS A 393 -4.27 -24.90 -23.19
C HIS A 393 -3.54 -23.83 -22.38
N LEU A 394 -4.13 -22.64 -22.23
CA LEU A 394 -3.48 -21.48 -21.61
C LEU A 394 -3.83 -21.30 -20.13
N ALA A 395 -5.04 -21.70 -19.73
CA ALA A 395 -5.49 -21.64 -18.34
C ALA A 395 -6.79 -22.45 -18.12
N SER A 396 -7.09 -22.81 -16.88
CA SER A 396 -8.35 -23.47 -16.48
C SER A 396 -9.12 -22.60 -15.48
N TYR A 397 -10.40 -22.33 -15.77
CA TYR A 397 -11.27 -21.46 -14.99
C TYR A 397 -12.45 -22.22 -14.38
N ARG A 398 -13.18 -21.61 -13.43
CA ARG A 398 -14.35 -22.24 -12.78
C ARG A 398 -15.64 -22.10 -13.57
N ASN A 399 -15.71 -21.15 -14.49
CA ASN A 399 -16.81 -20.97 -15.44
C ASN A 399 -16.31 -20.40 -16.77
N GLU A 400 -17.14 -20.50 -17.80
CA GLU A 400 -16.85 -20.06 -19.17
C GLU A 400 -16.60 -18.54 -19.26
N GLN A 401 -17.39 -17.73 -18.54
CA GLN A 401 -17.26 -16.27 -18.57
C GLN A 401 -15.91 -15.79 -17.99
N GLN A 402 -15.34 -16.52 -17.02
CA GLN A 402 -13.97 -16.27 -16.54
C GLN A 402 -12.92 -16.67 -17.58
N ALA A 403 -13.14 -17.73 -18.35
CA ALA A 403 -12.25 -18.12 -19.44
C ALA A 403 -12.24 -17.06 -20.57
N GLU A 404 -13.40 -16.51 -20.91
CA GLU A 404 -13.52 -15.42 -21.89
C GLU A 404 -12.79 -14.14 -21.43
N ARG A 405 -12.98 -13.71 -20.18
CA ARG A 405 -12.21 -12.58 -19.61
C ARG A 405 -10.71 -12.88 -19.56
N GLY A 406 -10.35 -14.13 -19.22
CA GLY A 406 -8.98 -14.62 -19.22
C GLY A 406 -8.29 -14.48 -20.57
N TRP A 407 -9.01 -14.77 -21.66
CA TRP A 407 -8.51 -14.57 -23.02
C TRP A 407 -8.15 -13.10 -23.29
N GLN A 408 -9.03 -12.16 -22.94
CA GLN A 408 -8.76 -10.72 -23.16
C GLN A 408 -7.52 -10.24 -22.38
N VAL A 409 -7.33 -10.71 -21.14
CA VAL A 409 -6.14 -10.41 -20.32
C VAL A 409 -4.87 -11.01 -20.95
N LEU A 410 -4.92 -12.27 -21.38
CA LEU A 410 -3.77 -12.93 -22.01
C LEU A 410 -3.43 -12.29 -23.36
N LYS A 411 -4.42 -11.93 -24.18
CA LYS A 411 -4.27 -11.23 -25.46
C LYS A 411 -3.67 -9.83 -25.31
N GLY A 412 -4.02 -9.11 -24.23
CA GLY A 412 -3.38 -7.82 -23.90
C GLY A 412 -1.94 -7.94 -23.40
N ARG A 413 -1.58 -9.08 -22.79
CA ARG A 413 -0.23 -9.33 -22.23
C ARG A 413 0.74 -9.98 -23.22
N TYR A 414 0.24 -10.81 -24.13
CA TYR A 414 1.00 -11.59 -25.09
C TYR A 414 0.50 -11.31 -26.51
N GLY A 415 1.15 -10.37 -27.20
CA GLY A 415 0.71 -9.92 -28.54
C GLY A 415 0.65 -11.02 -29.60
N GLU A 416 1.39 -12.11 -29.42
CA GLU A 416 1.31 -13.34 -30.24
C GLU A 416 -0.06 -14.05 -30.18
N LEU A 417 -0.84 -13.83 -29.12
CA LEU A 417 -2.22 -14.31 -29.01
C LEU A 417 -3.23 -13.42 -29.76
N ALA A 418 -2.85 -12.21 -30.17
CA ALA A 418 -3.79 -11.22 -30.70
C ALA A 418 -4.43 -11.64 -32.04
N SER A 419 -3.67 -12.36 -32.88
CA SER A 419 -4.13 -12.90 -34.18
C SER A 419 -4.66 -14.33 -34.11
N LEU A 420 -4.68 -14.96 -32.94
CA LEU A 420 -5.17 -16.32 -32.76
C LEU A 420 -6.66 -16.34 -32.41
N GLN A 421 -7.28 -17.49 -32.68
CA GLN A 421 -8.62 -17.80 -32.19
C GLN A 421 -8.51 -18.51 -30.84
N HIS A 422 -9.55 -18.42 -30.04
CA HIS A 422 -9.67 -19.17 -28.80
C HIS A 422 -10.98 -19.97 -28.75
N GLY A 423 -11.01 -20.93 -27.84
CA GLY A 423 -12.21 -21.69 -27.48
C GLY A 423 -12.14 -22.10 -26.03
N VAL A 424 -13.29 -22.37 -25.43
CA VAL A 424 -13.39 -22.85 -24.06
C VAL A 424 -13.92 -24.28 -24.07
N THR A 425 -13.19 -25.19 -23.43
CA THR A 425 -13.57 -26.62 -23.35
C THR A 425 -13.86 -27.01 -21.91
N ARG A 426 -15.01 -27.66 -21.68
CA ARG A 426 -15.34 -28.20 -20.35
C ARG A 426 -14.49 -29.43 -20.06
N ALA A 427 -13.94 -29.51 -18.85
CA ALA A 427 -13.15 -30.65 -18.39
C ALA A 427 -13.48 -30.98 -16.93
N GLU A 428 -13.92 -32.21 -16.67
CA GLU A 428 -14.06 -32.74 -15.31
C GLU A 428 -12.67 -33.14 -14.79
N ILE A 429 -12.26 -32.60 -13.64
CA ILE A 429 -10.99 -32.98 -13.00
C ILE A 429 -11.33 -33.76 -11.73
N SER A 430 -10.97 -35.04 -11.69
CA SER A 430 -11.26 -35.92 -10.56
C SER A 430 -10.77 -35.34 -9.23
N GLY A 431 -11.65 -35.29 -8.23
CA GLY A 431 -11.41 -34.66 -6.93
C GLY A 431 -11.35 -33.12 -6.92
N LYS A 432 -11.50 -32.44 -8.06
CA LYS A 432 -11.47 -30.96 -8.17
C LYS A 432 -12.71 -30.35 -8.85
N GLY A 433 -13.55 -31.17 -9.49
CA GLY A 433 -14.81 -30.79 -10.13
C GLY A 433 -14.65 -30.31 -11.58
N THR A 434 -15.74 -29.77 -12.14
CA THR A 434 -15.76 -29.18 -13.49
C THR A 434 -14.88 -27.92 -13.57
N TYR A 435 -14.12 -27.81 -14.64
CA TYR A 435 -13.34 -26.65 -15.07
C TYR A 435 -13.60 -26.32 -16.54
N TYR A 436 -13.26 -25.09 -16.92
CA TYR A 436 -13.38 -24.53 -18.26
C TYR A 436 -11.99 -24.15 -18.75
N ARG A 437 -11.42 -24.98 -19.63
CA ARG A 437 -10.07 -24.82 -20.18
C ARG A 437 -10.10 -23.83 -21.34
N LEU A 438 -9.39 -22.72 -21.18
CA LEU A 438 -9.15 -21.76 -22.25
C LEU A 438 -8.05 -22.30 -23.18
N MET A 439 -8.41 -22.46 -24.45
CA MET A 439 -7.56 -23.01 -25.50
C MET A 439 -7.31 -21.93 -26.56
N ALA A 440 -6.07 -21.69 -26.98
CA ALA A 440 -5.82 -21.10 -28.29
C ALA A 440 -5.97 -22.21 -29.35
N THR A 441 -6.75 -21.95 -30.39
CA THR A 441 -7.22 -22.95 -31.38
C THR A 441 -6.67 -22.65 -32.78
N GLY A 442 -6.74 -23.64 -33.69
CA GLY A 442 -6.31 -23.47 -35.08
C GLY A 442 -4.79 -23.47 -35.30
N LEU A 443 -4.01 -24.04 -34.39
CA LEU A 443 -2.54 -24.05 -34.45
C LEU A 443 -2.02 -25.31 -35.16
N SER A 444 -0.88 -25.20 -35.86
CA SER A 444 -0.12 -26.39 -36.27
C SER A 444 0.63 -26.99 -35.05
N ASP A 445 1.12 -28.23 -35.16
CA ASP A 445 1.90 -28.86 -34.09
C ASP A 445 3.19 -28.06 -33.75
N SER A 446 3.87 -27.52 -34.77
CA SER A 446 5.03 -26.65 -34.57
C SER A 446 4.64 -25.32 -33.93
N ALA A 447 3.56 -24.68 -34.39
CA ALA A 447 3.09 -23.40 -33.85
C ALA A 447 2.60 -23.51 -32.40
N ALA A 448 1.89 -24.59 -32.05
CA ALA A 448 1.46 -24.83 -30.67
C ALA A 448 2.66 -25.07 -29.74
N LYS A 449 3.68 -25.80 -30.20
CA LYS A 449 4.92 -26.04 -29.43
C LYS A 449 5.73 -24.75 -29.25
N SER A 450 5.90 -23.92 -30.28
CA SER A 450 6.60 -22.64 -30.16
C SER A 450 5.85 -21.67 -29.26
N LEU A 451 4.52 -21.50 -29.45
CA LEU A 451 3.67 -20.68 -28.59
C LEU A 451 3.79 -21.09 -27.12
N CYS A 452 3.69 -22.39 -26.81
CA CYS A 452 3.84 -22.84 -25.45
C CYS A 452 5.26 -22.74 -24.87
N ALA A 453 6.31 -22.75 -25.70
CA ALA A 453 7.67 -22.47 -25.24
C ALA A 453 7.85 -20.99 -24.90
N ASP A 454 7.30 -20.10 -25.71
CA ASP A 454 7.44 -18.65 -25.56
C ASP A 454 6.64 -18.11 -24.37
N LEU A 455 5.39 -18.57 -24.23
CA LEU A 455 4.57 -18.28 -23.06
C LEU A 455 5.21 -18.78 -21.76
N LYS A 456 5.74 -20.01 -21.73
CA LYS A 456 6.43 -20.55 -20.54
C LYS A 456 7.68 -19.77 -20.15
N ARG A 457 8.48 -19.33 -21.13
CA ARG A 457 9.65 -18.47 -20.87
C ARG A 457 9.27 -17.13 -20.21
N ARG A 458 8.03 -16.67 -20.39
CA ARG A 458 7.47 -15.44 -19.78
C ARG A 458 6.59 -15.73 -18.55
N GLY A 459 6.71 -16.92 -17.95
CA GLY A 459 5.98 -17.31 -16.74
C GLY A 459 4.50 -17.68 -16.94
N GLN A 460 4.01 -17.77 -18.19
CA GLN A 460 2.63 -18.15 -18.49
C GLN A 460 2.49 -19.67 -18.64
N PHE A 461 1.46 -20.24 -18.00
CA PHE A 461 1.10 -21.64 -18.24
C PHE A 461 0.67 -21.85 -19.69
N CYS A 462 1.15 -22.93 -20.30
CA CYS A 462 0.71 -23.38 -21.62
C CYS A 462 0.93 -24.89 -21.76
N GLU A 463 -0.03 -25.62 -22.33
CA GLU A 463 0.13 -27.05 -22.61
C GLU A 463 -0.46 -27.40 -23.98
N VAL A 464 0.35 -28.00 -24.86
CA VAL A 464 -0.14 -28.45 -26.18
C VAL A 464 -1.07 -29.65 -26.00
N LYS A 465 -2.24 -29.59 -26.63
CA LYS A 465 -3.21 -30.69 -26.76
C LYS A 465 -3.29 -31.13 -28.22
#